data_AF-A0ABD6NSI2-F1
#
_entry.id   AF-A0ABD6NSI2-F1
#
_cell.length_a   1.000
_cell.length_b   1.000
_cell.length_c   1.000
_cell.angle_alpha   90.00
_cell.angle_beta   90.00
_cell.angle_gamma   90.00
#
_symmetry.space_group_name_H-M   'P 1'
#
loop_
_entity.id
_entity.type
_entity.pdbx_description
1 polymer ?
#
loop_
_entity_poly.entity_id
_entity_poly.type
_entity_poly.pdbx_seq_one_letter_code
_entity_poly.pdbx_strand_id
1 'polypeptide(L)'
;MRRWLIALSAVLFAAASVTVAGAVSAPRAKAGDAPIGHLGDTLRVDTGTYVADITVSSVAPCDPPPGFGYTRSGVPIKSFPGSTPTRADVTVRAIRVPNPYIMATDFSFDGVTPYADAYKPRATDAPDALDNVLVNAPNGAIVRGGVYWDAYRDPVSTVVLLDKKTGYHLAQWNL
;
A
#
# COMPACT_ATOMS: atom_id res chain seq x y z
N MET A 1 -51.85 19.94 -28.50
CA MET A 1 -51.30 19.14 -27.38
C MET A 1 -50.10 18.26 -27.79
N ARG A 2 -50.14 17.53 -28.92
CA ARG A 2 -49.03 16.66 -29.38
C ARG A 2 -47.69 17.37 -29.67
N ARG A 3 -47.71 18.61 -30.16
CA ARG A 3 -46.49 19.40 -30.47
C ARG A 3 -45.77 19.90 -29.21
N TRP A 4 -46.49 20.10 -28.11
CA TRP A 4 -45.93 20.52 -26.83
C TRP A 4 -45.29 19.34 -26.06
N LEU A 5 -45.85 18.14 -26.19
CA LEU A 5 -45.28 16.92 -25.62
C LEU A 5 -43.93 16.55 -26.26
N ILE A 6 -43.75 16.79 -27.56
CA ILE A 6 -42.47 16.52 -28.26
C ILE A 6 -41.37 17.50 -27.81
N ALA A 7 -41.72 18.78 -27.60
CA ALA A 7 -40.78 19.78 -27.09
C ALA A 7 -40.34 19.47 -25.64
N LEU A 8 -41.25 19.01 -24.79
CA LEU A 8 -40.93 18.60 -23.41
C LEU A 8 -40.04 17.35 -23.37
N SER A 9 -40.24 16.42 -24.30
CA SER A 9 -39.45 15.19 -24.44
C SER A 9 -38.00 15.49 -24.85
N ALA A 10 -37.79 16.41 -25.79
CA ALA A 10 -36.45 16.78 -26.26
C ALA A 10 -35.62 17.50 -25.18
N VAL A 11 -36.26 18.29 -24.31
CA VAL A 11 -35.59 18.96 -23.18
C VAL A 11 -35.18 17.97 -22.09
N LEU A 12 -36.00 16.94 -21.83
CA LEU A 12 -35.68 15.89 -20.85
C LEU A 12 -34.54 14.97 -21.31
N PHE A 13 -34.40 14.69 -22.62
CA PHE A 13 -33.28 13.92 -23.14
C PHE A 13 -31.95 14.71 -23.21
N ALA A 14 -32.00 16.03 -23.41
CA ALA A 14 -30.79 16.87 -23.40
C ALA A 14 -30.25 17.15 -21.98
N ALA A 15 -31.09 17.02 -20.95
CA ALA A 15 -30.67 17.17 -19.54
C ALA A 15 -30.09 15.89 -18.94
N ALA A 16 -30.24 14.73 -19.59
CA ALA A 16 -29.79 13.43 -19.07
C ALA A 16 -28.34 13.06 -19.46
N SER A 17 -27.68 13.83 -20.32
CA SER A 17 -26.35 13.51 -20.86
C SER A 17 -25.19 14.29 -20.23
N VAL A 18 -25.40 15.00 -19.11
CA VAL A 18 -24.36 15.79 -18.45
C VAL A 18 -24.19 15.36 -16.99
N THR A 19 -23.82 14.10 -16.76
CA THR A 19 -23.24 13.54 -15.51
C THR A 19 -22.73 12.14 -15.93
N VAL A 20 -21.51 11.65 -15.77
CA VAL A 20 -20.39 11.90 -14.86
C VAL A 20 -19.11 11.51 -15.62
N ALA A 21 -18.37 12.49 -16.14
CA ALA A 21 -16.94 12.33 -16.40
C ALA A 21 -16.17 13.01 -15.25
N GLY A 22 -16.57 12.67 -14.02
CA GLY A 22 -15.77 12.96 -12.85
C GLY A 22 -14.66 11.95 -12.84
N ALA A 23 -13.46 12.34 -13.27
CA ALA A 23 -12.25 11.69 -12.81
C ALA A 23 -12.41 11.55 -11.30
N VAL A 24 -12.49 10.31 -10.80
CA VAL A 24 -12.44 10.02 -9.38
C VAL A 24 -11.04 10.44 -8.93
N SER A 25 -10.89 11.73 -8.64
CA SER A 25 -9.74 12.22 -7.91
C SER A 25 -9.90 11.63 -6.53
N ALA A 26 -9.20 10.53 -6.27
CA ALA A 26 -9.04 10.02 -4.92
C ALA A 26 -8.76 11.22 -4.00
N PRO A 27 -9.41 11.31 -2.83
CA PRO A 27 -9.25 12.44 -1.93
C PRO A 27 -7.75 12.71 -1.72
N ARG A 28 -7.30 13.93 -2.01
CA ARG A 28 -5.94 14.33 -1.66
C ARG A 28 -5.93 14.55 -0.16
N ALA A 29 -5.44 13.55 0.57
CA ALA A 29 -5.06 13.67 1.95
C ALA A 29 -4.16 14.91 2.14
N LYS A 30 -4.51 15.78 3.09
CA LYS A 30 -3.60 16.83 3.55
C LYS A 30 -2.58 16.18 4.48
N ALA A 31 -1.35 16.71 4.49
CA ALA A 31 -0.33 16.32 5.47
C ALA A 31 -0.92 16.40 6.90
N GLY A 32 -1.22 15.23 7.48
CA GLY A 32 -1.98 15.07 8.72
C GLY A 32 -2.95 13.88 8.72
N ASP A 33 -3.54 13.53 7.57
CA ASP A 33 -4.44 12.37 7.43
C ASP A 33 -3.77 11.28 6.57
N ALA A 34 -3.11 10.30 7.20
CA ALA A 34 -2.63 9.13 6.47
C ALA A 34 -3.83 8.41 5.83
N PRO A 35 -3.89 8.22 4.49
CA PRO A 35 -4.99 7.50 3.88
C PRO A 35 -5.08 6.08 4.41
N ILE A 36 -6.30 5.65 4.72
CA ILE A 36 -6.63 4.30 5.19
C ILE A 36 -7.56 3.67 4.18
N GLY A 37 -7.19 2.50 3.68
CA GLY A 37 -7.99 1.69 2.76
C GLY A 37 -7.98 0.22 3.15
N HIS A 38 -8.41 -0.63 2.22
CA HIS A 38 -8.37 -2.07 2.34
C HIS A 38 -7.30 -2.66 1.42
N LEU A 39 -6.93 -3.91 1.67
CA LEU A 39 -6.06 -4.67 0.78
C LEU A 39 -6.60 -4.62 -0.66
N GLY A 40 -5.72 -4.32 -1.61
CA GLY A 40 -6.05 -4.09 -3.02
C GLY A 40 -6.34 -2.63 -3.39
N ASP A 41 -6.62 -1.75 -2.42
CA ASP A 41 -6.83 -0.32 -2.70
C ASP A 41 -5.50 0.36 -3.04
N THR A 42 -5.54 1.24 -4.05
CA THR A 42 -4.44 2.15 -4.35
C THR A 42 -4.59 3.44 -3.55
N LEU A 43 -3.64 3.70 -2.64
CA LEU A 43 -3.61 4.90 -1.80
C LEU A 43 -2.54 5.89 -2.26
N ARG A 44 -2.88 7.18 -2.21
CA ARG A 44 -2.00 8.30 -2.57
C ARG A 44 -1.23 8.78 -1.34
N VAL A 45 0.07 8.56 -1.32
CA VAL A 45 0.95 9.12 -0.28
C VAL A 45 1.56 10.41 -0.79
N ASP A 46 1.30 11.52 -0.12
CA ASP A 46 1.90 12.85 -0.39
C ASP A 46 2.57 13.35 0.89
N THR A 47 3.91 13.32 0.91
CA THR A 47 4.71 13.76 2.07
C THR A 47 5.02 15.26 2.02
N GLY A 48 4.45 15.99 1.05
CA GLY A 48 4.85 17.34 0.67
C GLY A 48 6.13 17.35 -0.19
N THR A 49 7.11 16.51 0.15
CA THR A 49 8.38 16.40 -0.58
C THR A 49 8.24 15.50 -1.81
N TYR A 50 7.58 14.36 -1.66
CA TYR A 50 7.36 13.41 -2.74
C TYR A 50 5.98 12.78 -2.68
N VAL A 51 5.60 12.16 -3.81
CA VAL A 51 4.26 11.61 -4.03
C VAL A 51 4.35 10.27 -4.74
N ALA A 52 3.64 9.28 -4.21
CA ALA A 52 3.52 7.95 -4.79
C ALA A 52 2.09 7.41 -4.67
N ASP A 53 1.68 6.61 -5.66
CA ASP A 53 0.49 5.77 -5.55
C ASP A 53 0.93 4.36 -5.17
N ILE A 54 0.36 3.79 -4.11
CA ILE A 54 0.81 2.52 -3.54
C ILE A 54 -0.37 1.57 -3.41
N THR A 55 -0.17 0.32 -3.79
CA THR A 55 -1.16 -0.75 -3.61
C THR A 55 -0.50 -1.91 -2.89
N VAL A 56 -1.12 -2.40 -1.82
CA VAL A 56 -0.76 -3.68 -1.20
C VAL A 56 -1.80 -4.69 -1.68
N SER A 57 -1.40 -5.66 -2.51
CA SER A 57 -2.35 -6.55 -3.22
C SER A 57 -2.61 -7.87 -2.52
N SER A 58 -1.70 -8.32 -1.66
CA SER A 58 -1.80 -9.59 -0.95
C SER A 58 -1.05 -9.50 0.38
N VAL A 59 -1.47 -10.29 1.35
CA VAL A 59 -0.69 -10.64 2.53
C VAL A 59 -0.91 -12.13 2.81
N ALA A 60 0.16 -12.91 2.83
CA ALA A 60 0.06 -14.36 3.04
C ALA A 60 1.30 -14.94 3.70
N PRO A 61 1.16 -16.05 4.45
CA PRO A 61 2.29 -16.88 4.84
C PRO A 61 3.11 -17.32 3.63
N CYS A 62 4.42 -17.43 3.79
CA CYS A 62 5.35 -17.84 2.74
C CYS A 62 6.53 -18.62 3.33
N ASP A 63 7.22 -19.37 2.47
CA ASP A 63 8.50 -19.98 2.85
C ASP A 63 9.54 -18.89 3.14
N PRO A 64 10.48 -19.12 4.08
CA PRO A 64 11.54 -18.16 4.35
C PRO A 64 12.35 -17.83 3.09
N PRO A 65 12.43 -16.55 2.68
CA PRO A 65 13.19 -16.20 1.48
C PRO A 65 14.71 -16.29 1.73
N PRO A 66 15.54 -16.27 0.68
CA PRO A 66 17.00 -16.23 0.81
C PRO A 66 17.45 -15.09 1.73
N GLY A 67 18.50 -15.31 2.52
CA GLY A 67 19.06 -14.27 3.40
C GLY A 67 18.18 -13.89 4.61
N PHE A 68 16.98 -14.45 4.77
CA PHE A 68 16.08 -14.12 5.89
C PHE A 68 16.64 -14.52 7.26
N GLY A 69 17.61 -15.44 7.28
CA GLY A 69 18.28 -15.89 8.49
C GLY A 69 17.35 -16.69 9.41
N TYR A 70 17.59 -16.59 10.72
CA TYR A 70 16.79 -17.30 11.73
C TYR A 70 15.37 -16.74 11.83
N THR A 71 14.38 -17.62 11.74
CA THR A 71 12.97 -17.36 12.05
C THR A 71 12.70 -17.65 13.52
N ARG A 72 11.79 -16.91 14.16
CA ARG A 72 11.38 -17.18 15.55
C ARG A 72 10.42 -18.36 15.69
N SER A 73 10.01 -18.97 14.59
CA SER A 73 9.18 -20.19 14.57
C SER A 73 9.80 -21.31 15.41
N GLY A 74 8.99 -21.92 16.29
CA GLY A 74 9.40 -23.04 17.13
C GLY A 74 10.09 -22.66 18.45
N VAL A 75 10.21 -21.36 18.80
CA VAL A 75 10.62 -20.95 20.15
C VAL A 75 9.37 -21.03 21.05
N PRO A 76 9.25 -22.02 21.97
CA PRO A 76 7.95 -22.40 22.56
C PRO A 76 7.24 -21.31 23.37
N ILE A 77 7.99 -20.32 23.88
CA ILE A 77 7.47 -19.17 24.62
C ILE A 77 7.28 -17.95 23.68
N LYS A 78 8.05 -17.95 22.59
CA LYS A 78 8.22 -16.95 21.52
C LYS A 78 7.10 -16.87 20.49
N SER A 79 6.65 -18.03 20.02
CA SER A 79 6.03 -18.15 18.69
C SER A 79 4.76 -18.98 18.69
N PHE A 80 3.83 -18.59 17.82
CA PHE A 80 2.66 -19.34 17.44
C PHE A 80 3.05 -20.65 16.71
N PRO A 81 2.41 -21.80 17.03
CA PRO A 81 2.66 -23.05 16.33
C PRO A 81 2.42 -22.92 14.82
N GLY A 82 3.38 -23.36 14.00
CA GLY A 82 3.27 -23.27 12.53
C GLY A 82 3.49 -21.86 11.97
N SER A 83 3.99 -20.92 12.78
CA SER A 83 4.39 -19.59 12.29
C SER A 83 5.44 -19.72 11.18
N THR A 84 5.22 -18.98 10.11
CA THR A 84 6.12 -18.85 8.97
C THR A 84 6.26 -17.37 8.63
N PRO A 85 7.33 -16.98 7.92
CA PRO A 85 7.42 -15.62 7.40
C PRO A 85 6.17 -15.25 6.62
N THR A 86 5.73 -14.01 6.75
CA THR A 86 4.60 -13.49 6.00
C THR A 86 5.12 -12.50 4.97
N ARG A 87 4.57 -12.55 3.75
CA ARG A 87 4.89 -11.67 2.65
C ARG A 87 3.69 -10.80 2.31
N ALA A 88 3.93 -9.53 2.02
CA ALA A 88 2.99 -8.69 1.28
C ALA A 88 3.52 -8.34 -0.10
N ASP A 89 2.64 -8.40 -1.11
CA ASP A 89 2.96 -7.89 -2.45
C ASP A 89 2.58 -6.42 -2.56
N VAL A 90 3.55 -5.59 -2.93
CA VAL A 90 3.40 -4.14 -3.00
C VAL A 90 3.74 -3.66 -4.40
N THR A 91 2.85 -2.83 -4.97
CA THR A 91 3.10 -2.06 -6.17
C THR A 91 3.23 -0.59 -5.81
N VAL A 92 4.33 0.04 -6.23
CA VAL A 92 4.59 1.47 -6.01
C VAL A 92 4.72 2.15 -7.36
N ARG A 93 3.93 3.21 -7.56
CA ARG A 93 4.06 4.12 -8.71
C ARG A 93 4.63 5.45 -8.22
N ALA A 94 5.82 5.78 -8.68
CA ALA A 94 6.44 7.08 -8.42
C ALA A 94 5.75 8.17 -9.22
N ILE A 95 5.20 9.19 -8.56
CA ILE A 95 4.46 10.27 -9.23
C ILE A 95 5.28 11.55 -9.27
N ARG A 96 5.81 11.95 -8.11
CA ARG A 96 6.72 13.07 -7.97
C ARG A 96 7.75 12.72 -6.92
N VAL A 97 8.98 12.40 -7.33
CA VAL A 97 10.11 12.12 -6.45
C VAL A 97 11.26 13.09 -6.76
N PRO A 98 11.92 13.66 -5.75
CA PRO A 98 13.08 14.55 -5.94
C PRO A 98 14.32 13.80 -6.44
N ASN A 99 14.42 12.50 -6.15
CA ASN A 99 15.44 11.60 -6.66
C ASN A 99 14.87 10.17 -6.74
N PRO A 100 15.47 9.26 -7.54
CA PRO A 100 14.91 7.91 -7.77
C PRO A 100 14.94 6.97 -6.56
N TYR A 101 15.75 7.24 -5.53
CA TYR A 101 15.99 6.31 -4.42
C TYR A 101 15.29 6.71 -3.12
N ILE A 102 14.63 7.88 -3.07
CA ILE A 102 14.04 8.45 -1.84
C ILE A 102 13.06 7.48 -1.16
N MET A 103 12.27 6.77 -1.95
CA MET A 103 11.27 5.82 -1.43
C MET A 103 11.94 4.60 -0.78
N ALA A 104 13.09 4.13 -1.29
CA ALA A 104 13.84 3.04 -0.67
C ALA A 104 14.42 3.44 0.70
N THR A 105 14.73 4.72 0.89
CA THR A 105 15.29 5.19 2.17
C THR A 105 14.22 5.53 3.20
N ASP A 106 13.02 5.91 2.75
CA ASP A 106 11.99 6.48 3.61
C ASP A 106 10.85 5.50 3.89
N PHE A 107 10.55 4.53 3.02
CA PHE A 107 9.43 3.61 3.28
C PHE A 107 9.80 2.49 4.26
N SER A 108 8.91 2.24 5.22
CA SER A 108 8.87 1.03 6.05
C SER A 108 7.45 0.50 6.07
N PHE A 109 7.24 -0.72 5.59
CA PHE A 109 5.93 -1.38 5.61
C PHE A 109 5.89 -2.33 6.80
N ASP A 110 5.20 -1.93 7.86
CA ASP A 110 5.06 -2.71 9.08
C ASP A 110 3.78 -3.56 9.01
N GLY A 111 3.90 -4.84 9.35
CA GLY A 111 2.76 -5.75 9.49
C GLY A 111 2.22 -5.68 10.90
N VAL A 112 1.02 -5.12 11.09
CA VAL A 112 0.40 -4.93 12.39
C VAL A 112 -0.65 -6.01 12.65
N THR A 113 -0.63 -6.55 13.86
CA THR A 113 -1.56 -7.58 14.36
C THR A 113 -2.87 -6.96 14.87
N PRO A 114 -3.94 -7.76 15.07
CA PRO A 114 -5.19 -7.27 15.67
C PRO A 114 -5.03 -6.64 17.06
N TYR A 115 -3.93 -6.95 17.75
CA TYR A 115 -3.63 -6.49 19.12
C TYR A 115 -2.59 -5.37 19.16
N ALA A 116 -2.33 -4.72 18.02
CA ALA A 116 -1.42 -3.58 17.86
C ALA A 116 0.08 -3.87 18.05
N ASP A 117 0.50 -5.15 18.06
CA ASP A 117 1.92 -5.46 17.85
C ASP A 117 2.29 -5.24 16.38
N ALA A 118 3.45 -4.64 16.14
CA ALA A 118 3.98 -4.40 14.80
C ALA A 118 5.21 -5.26 14.51
N TYR A 119 5.19 -5.98 13.39
CA TYR A 119 6.35 -6.62 12.80
C TYR A 119 7.03 -5.65 11.85
N LYS A 120 8.29 -5.32 12.14
CA LYS A 120 9.12 -4.54 11.22
C LYS A 120 9.51 -5.37 9.99
N PRO A 121 9.56 -4.76 8.80
CA PRO A 121 10.02 -5.45 7.61
C PRO A 121 11.44 -5.95 7.83
N ARG A 122 11.71 -7.18 7.38
CA ARG A 122 13.02 -7.81 7.49
C ARG A 122 13.71 -7.80 6.14
N ALA A 123 15.01 -7.49 6.18
CA ALA A 123 15.87 -7.62 5.01
C ALA A 123 15.95 -9.09 4.57
N THR A 124 16.07 -9.27 3.26
CA THR A 124 16.19 -10.56 2.59
C THR A 124 16.98 -10.37 1.29
N ASP A 125 17.60 -11.44 0.83
CA ASP A 125 18.29 -11.53 -0.46
C ASP A 125 17.32 -11.97 -1.59
N ALA A 126 16.00 -11.95 -1.33
CA ALA A 126 15.02 -12.19 -2.38
C ALA A 126 15.20 -11.16 -3.52
N PRO A 127 15.24 -11.60 -4.79
CA PRO A 127 15.47 -10.70 -5.91
C PRO A 127 14.33 -9.69 -6.09
N ASP A 128 13.13 -10.03 -5.62
CA ASP A 128 11.94 -9.18 -5.65
C ASP A 128 11.68 -8.46 -4.32
N ALA A 129 12.62 -8.44 -3.37
CA ALA A 129 12.48 -7.65 -2.15
C ALA A 129 12.23 -6.18 -2.49
N LEU A 130 11.21 -5.57 -1.87
CA LEU A 130 10.77 -4.22 -2.22
C LEU A 130 11.89 -3.18 -2.06
N ASP A 131 12.71 -3.31 -1.01
CA ASP A 131 13.88 -2.46 -0.77
C ASP A 131 14.88 -2.52 -1.94
N ASN A 132 15.07 -3.68 -2.56
CA ASN A 132 16.00 -3.87 -3.69
C ASN A 132 15.48 -3.22 -4.96
N VAL A 133 14.18 -3.29 -5.24
CA VAL A 133 13.60 -2.75 -6.47
C VAL A 133 13.31 -1.24 -6.39
N LEU A 134 13.17 -0.67 -5.18
CA LEU A 134 12.94 0.76 -4.98
C LEU A 134 14.20 1.63 -5.09
N VAL A 135 15.41 1.03 -5.10
CA VAL A 135 16.68 1.80 -5.12
C VAL A 135 16.84 2.71 -6.35
N ASN A 136 16.05 2.50 -7.40
CA ASN A 136 16.06 3.33 -8.60
C ASN A 136 14.67 3.43 -9.25
N ALA A 137 13.73 4.10 -8.58
CA ALA A 137 12.38 4.36 -9.05
C ALA A 137 12.20 5.85 -9.44
N PRO A 138 12.55 6.26 -10.66
CA PRO A 138 12.38 7.65 -11.13
C PRO A 138 10.89 8.02 -11.33
N ASN A 139 10.61 9.30 -11.55
CA ASN A 139 9.25 9.79 -11.85
C ASN A 139 8.58 8.98 -12.99
N GLY A 140 7.36 8.51 -12.73
CA GLY A 140 6.59 7.68 -13.65
C GLY A 140 6.89 6.19 -13.58
N ALA A 141 7.92 5.76 -12.84
CA ALA A 141 8.23 4.34 -12.66
C ALA A 141 7.12 3.61 -11.89
N ILE A 142 6.91 2.36 -12.26
CA ILE A 142 6.08 1.41 -11.52
C ILE A 142 6.98 0.24 -11.13
N VAL A 143 7.16 0.04 -9.83
CA VAL A 143 7.93 -1.06 -9.27
C VAL A 143 7.02 -1.98 -8.48
N ARG A 144 7.39 -3.26 -8.42
CA ARG A 144 6.66 -4.31 -7.71
C ARG A 144 7.65 -5.14 -6.91
N GLY A 145 7.29 -5.47 -5.68
CA GLY A 145 8.14 -6.30 -4.83
C GLY A 145 7.43 -6.81 -3.59
N GLY A 146 8.13 -7.69 -2.88
CA GLY A 146 7.70 -8.29 -1.64
C GLY A 146 8.24 -7.56 -0.42
N VAL A 147 7.39 -7.36 0.60
CA VAL A 147 7.80 -7.01 1.96
C VAL A 147 7.64 -8.26 2.82
N TYR A 148 8.63 -8.56 3.66
CA TYR A 148 8.66 -9.79 4.44
C TYR A 148 8.75 -9.51 5.94
N TRP A 149 8.00 -10.26 6.73
CA TRP A 149 7.97 -10.16 8.19
C TRP A 149 8.15 -11.53 8.83
N ASP A 150 8.81 -11.57 9.99
CA ASP A 150 8.77 -12.74 10.86
C ASP A 150 7.52 -12.63 11.72
N ALA A 151 6.36 -13.00 11.15
CA ALA A 151 5.06 -12.92 11.81
C ALA A 151 4.89 -14.09 12.78
N TYR A 152 5.52 -13.99 13.94
CA TYR A 152 5.69 -15.12 14.84
C TYR A 152 4.61 -15.23 15.93
N ARG A 153 3.85 -14.18 16.26
CA ARG A 153 2.93 -14.16 17.42
C ARG A 153 1.47 -14.32 17.02
N ASP A 154 1.01 -13.42 16.16
CA ASP A 154 -0.33 -13.36 15.58
C ASP A 154 -0.23 -13.00 14.09
N PRO A 155 -1.23 -13.37 13.25
CA PRO A 155 -1.27 -12.95 11.86
C PRO A 155 -1.30 -11.43 11.70
N VAL A 156 -0.75 -10.94 10.60
CA VAL A 156 -0.93 -9.55 10.17
C VAL A 156 -2.41 -9.34 9.85
N SER A 157 -3.01 -8.28 10.37
CA SER A 157 -4.37 -7.81 10.05
C SER A 157 -4.37 -6.47 9.33
N THR A 158 -3.23 -5.78 9.32
CA THR A 158 -3.10 -4.44 8.77
C THR A 158 -1.68 -4.23 8.30
N VAL A 159 -1.49 -3.64 7.13
CA VAL A 159 -0.19 -3.15 6.66
C VAL A 159 -0.15 -1.64 6.85
N VAL A 160 0.85 -1.15 7.56
CA VAL A 160 1.05 0.28 7.83
C VAL A 160 2.34 0.73 7.16
N LEU A 161 2.25 1.71 6.27
CA LEU A 161 3.41 2.39 5.73
C LEU A 161 3.80 3.53 6.66
N LEU A 162 5.03 3.48 7.14
CA LEU A 162 5.67 4.49 7.97
C LEU A 162 6.80 5.17 7.22
N ASP A 163 7.08 6.42 7.57
CA ASP A 163 8.36 7.05 7.30
C ASP A 163 9.41 6.45 8.24
N LYS A 164 10.43 5.81 7.68
CA LYS A 164 11.46 5.06 8.41
C LYS A 164 12.31 5.92 9.33
N LYS A 165 12.47 7.22 9.03
CA LYS A 165 13.33 8.14 9.79
C LYS A 165 12.59 8.72 10.99
N THR A 166 11.31 9.04 10.80
CA THR A 166 10.49 9.78 11.76
C THR A 166 9.47 8.91 12.49
N GLY A 167 9.11 7.76 11.92
CA GLY A 167 8.01 6.92 12.37
C GLY A 167 6.63 7.45 12.03
N TYR A 168 6.51 8.53 11.23
CA TYR A 168 5.21 9.08 10.86
C TYR A 168 4.42 8.09 10.03
N HIS A 169 3.12 7.96 10.35
CA HIS A 169 2.19 7.16 9.59
C HIS A 169 1.90 7.84 8.24
N LEU A 170 2.19 7.14 7.14
CA LEU A 170 2.03 7.63 5.77
C LEU A 170 0.79 7.04 5.07
N ALA A 171 0.44 5.77 5.32
CA ALA A 171 -0.76 5.12 4.79
C ALA A 171 -1.04 3.76 5.48
N GLN A 172 -2.28 3.27 5.39
CA GLN A 172 -2.69 1.99 5.97
C GLN A 172 -3.60 1.17 5.04
N TRP A 173 -3.40 -0.15 5.01
CA TRP A 173 -4.27 -1.12 4.34
C TRP A 173 -4.77 -2.15 5.35
N ASN A 174 -6.08 -2.20 5.56
CA ASN A 174 -6.73 -3.23 6.37
C ASN A 174 -6.97 -4.50 5.53
N LEU A 175 -6.66 -5.66 6.08
CA LEU A 175 -6.86 -6.95 5.40
C LEU A 175 -8.32 -7.42 5.46
#